data_AF-A0A0P6Y4H8-F1
#
_entry.id   AF-A0A0P6Y4H8-F1
#
_cell.length_a   1.000
_cell.length_b   1.000
_cell.length_c   1.000
_cell.angle_alpha   90.00
_cell.angle_beta   90.00
_cell.angle_gamma   90.00
#
_symmetry.space_group_name_H-M   'P 1'
#
loop_
_entity.id
_entity.type
_entity.pdbx_description
1 polymer ?
#
loop_
_entity_poly.entity_id
_entity_poly.type
_entity_poly.pdbx_seq_one_letter_code
_entity_poly.pdbx_strand_id
1 'polypeptide(L)'
;MSNLEAQFLQEMLDGYRLAAKQGYKATYYLRMLEELGAIPAAKRLVADPEISSGLQQLCLIGLLSTSAEAIMLKPEYAELFTDAERQVAREKLIALGWNAE
;
A
#
# COMPACT_ATOMS: atom_id res chain seq x y z
N MET A 1 -11.27 17.14 3.09
CA MET A 1 -10.71 15.79 3.10
C MET A 1 -11.78 14.88 3.66
N SER A 2 -12.24 13.91 2.87
CA SER A 2 -13.16 12.87 3.34
C SER A 2 -12.50 12.10 4.48
N ASN A 3 -13.25 11.71 5.50
CA ASN A 3 -12.71 11.00 6.67
C ASN A 3 -11.91 9.75 6.25
N LEU A 4 -12.37 9.05 5.20
CA LEU A 4 -11.73 7.87 4.63
C LEU A 4 -10.34 8.12 4.04
N GLU A 5 -10.12 9.26 3.36
CA GLU A 5 -8.79 9.57 2.79
C GLU A 5 -7.78 9.84 3.90
N ALA A 6 -8.19 10.53 4.96
CA ALA A 6 -7.35 10.78 6.12
C ALA A 6 -7.05 9.48 6.89
N GLN A 7 -8.04 8.60 7.05
CA GLN A 7 -7.86 7.26 7.63
C GLN A 7 -6.90 6.40 6.81
N PHE A 8 -7.09 6.38 5.49
CA PHE A 8 -6.21 5.66 4.55
C PHE A 8 -4.76 6.16 4.64
N LEU A 9 -4.55 7.48 4.67
CA LEU A 9 -3.23 8.07 4.88
C LEU A 9 -2.63 7.63 6.23
N GLN A 10 -3.41 7.66 7.31
CA GLN A 10 -2.92 7.23 8.62
C GLN A 10 -2.51 5.76 8.62
N GLU A 11 -3.29 4.87 8.02
CA GLU A 11 -2.94 3.45 7.92
C GLU A 11 -1.67 3.19 7.10
N MET A 12 -1.50 3.90 5.96
CA MET A 12 -0.27 3.83 5.19
C MET A 12 0.94 4.28 5.99
N LEU A 13 0.79 5.36 6.78
CA LEU A 13 1.84 5.84 7.67
C LEU A 13 2.12 4.87 8.83
N ASP A 14 1.10 4.19 9.36
CA ASP A 14 1.27 3.14 10.37
C ASP A 14 2.02 1.92 9.83
N GLY A 15 1.69 1.49 8.61
CA GLY A 15 2.44 0.44 7.91
C GLY A 15 3.91 0.83 7.70
N TYR A 16 4.16 2.07 7.27
CA TYR A 16 5.51 2.62 7.16
C TYR A 16 6.23 2.63 8.53
N ARG A 17 5.57 3.09 9.60
CA ARG A 17 6.15 3.09 10.96
C ARG A 17 6.51 1.68 11.42
N LEU A 18 5.67 0.69 11.13
CA LEU A 18 5.93 -0.70 11.47
C LEU A 18 7.13 -1.26 10.70
N ALA A 19 7.20 -1.01 9.39
CA ALA A 19 8.36 -1.39 8.58
C ALA A 19 9.65 -0.70 9.04
N ALA A 20 9.56 0.57 9.42
CA ALA A 20 10.69 1.33 9.98
C ALA A 20 11.18 0.75 11.31
N LYS A 21 10.27 0.23 12.15
CA LYS A 21 10.64 -0.51 13.38
C LYS A 21 11.37 -1.81 13.09
N GLN A 22 11.06 -2.46 11.97
CA GLN A 22 11.77 -3.66 11.47
C GLN A 22 13.07 -3.33 10.73
N GLY A 23 13.49 -2.06 10.68
CA GLY A 23 14.73 -1.62 10.05
C GLY A 23 14.61 -1.20 8.59
N TYR A 24 13.42 -1.27 7.98
CA TYR A 24 13.19 -0.83 6.60
C TYR A 24 12.57 0.57 6.55
N LYS A 25 13.35 1.57 6.15
CA LYS A 25 12.91 2.96 6.02
C LYS A 25 12.71 3.33 4.55
N ALA A 26 11.48 3.21 4.06
CA ALA A 26 11.09 3.63 2.71
C ALA A 26 10.96 5.16 2.60
N THR A 27 12.07 5.89 2.63
CA THR A 27 12.08 7.37 2.55
C THR A 27 11.43 7.91 1.27
N TYR A 28 11.60 7.22 0.15
CA TYR A 28 10.91 7.55 -1.11
C TYR A 28 9.39 7.45 -0.99
N TYR A 29 8.89 6.41 -0.32
CA TYR A 29 7.45 6.22 -0.11
C TYR A 29 6.88 7.31 0.79
N LEU A 30 7.55 7.65 1.90
CA LEU A 30 7.13 8.73 2.78
C LEU A 30 7.04 10.07 2.03
N ARG A 31 8.09 10.41 1.27
CA ARG A 31 8.10 11.62 0.46
C ARG A 31 6.99 11.63 -0.59
N MET A 32 6.75 10.49 -1.23
CA MET A 32 5.66 10.32 -2.20
C MET A 32 4.28 10.58 -1.57
N LEU A 33 4.06 10.16 -0.32
CA LEU A 33 2.83 10.45 0.42
C LEU A 33 2.70 11.93 0.79
N GLU A 34 3.80 12.59 1.15
CA GLU A 34 3.81 14.02 1.46
C GLU A 34 3.58 14.90 0.22
N GLU A 35 4.16 14.54 -0.93
CA GLU A 35 4.09 15.31 -2.17
C GLU A 35 2.78 15.08 -2.94
N LEU A 36 2.30 13.83 -3.02
CA LEU A 36 1.13 13.47 -3.82
C LEU A 36 -0.13 13.26 -2.97
N GLY A 37 0.01 12.80 -1.74
CA GLY A 37 -1.08 12.28 -0.93
C GLY A 37 -1.28 10.77 -1.09
N ALA A 38 -2.06 10.16 -0.19
CA ALA A 38 -2.19 8.71 -0.07
C ALA A 38 -2.86 8.05 -1.28
N ILE A 39 -4.00 8.56 -1.73
CA ILE A 39 -4.75 8.01 -2.86
C ILE A 39 -3.94 8.03 -4.16
N PRO A 40 -3.42 9.18 -4.64
CA PRO A 40 -2.64 9.20 -5.89
C PRO A 40 -1.33 8.41 -5.78
N ALA A 41 -0.70 8.35 -4.59
CA ALA A 41 0.46 7.49 -4.37
C ALA A 41 0.10 5.99 -4.52
N ALA A 42 -1.00 5.55 -3.92
CA ALA A 42 -1.49 4.18 -4.02
C ALA A 42 -1.89 3.82 -5.47
N LYS A 43 -2.60 4.73 -6.15
CA LYS A 43 -2.94 4.58 -7.59
C LYS A 43 -1.69 4.45 -8.46
N ARG A 44 -0.66 5.24 -8.18
CA ARG A 44 0.62 5.15 -8.90
C ARG A 44 1.31 3.79 -8.69
N LEU A 45 1.25 3.24 -7.47
CA LEU A 45 1.83 1.93 -7.17
C LEU A 45 1.13 0.80 -7.91
N VAL A 46 -0.20 0.84 -8.07
CA VAL A 46 -0.94 -0.17 -8.84
C VAL A 46 -0.92 0.06 -10.35
N ALA A 47 -0.74 1.31 -10.80
CA ALA A 47 -0.64 1.63 -12.23
C ALA A 47 0.66 1.09 -12.86
N ASP A 48 1.71 0.94 -12.05
CA ASP A 48 2.93 0.25 -12.47
C ASP A 48 2.65 -1.26 -12.58
N PRO A 49 2.89 -1.93 -13.71
CA PRO A 49 2.74 -3.38 -13.79
C PRO A 49 3.79 -4.13 -12.97
N GLU A 50 4.93 -3.50 -12.65
CA GLU A 50 6.00 -4.14 -11.89
C GLU A 50 5.74 -4.09 -10.37
N ILE A 51 6.24 -5.10 -9.68
CA ILE A 51 6.21 -5.15 -8.22
C ILE A 51 7.25 -4.16 -7.71
N SER A 52 6.79 -3.09 -7.06
CA SER A 52 7.67 -2.07 -6.50
C SER A 52 8.67 -2.69 -5.52
N SER A 53 9.91 -2.20 -5.54
CA SER A 53 10.96 -2.66 -4.63
C SER A 53 10.55 -2.56 -3.15
N GLY A 54 9.79 -1.54 -2.78
CA GLY A 54 9.23 -1.41 -1.44
C GLY A 54 8.27 -2.54 -1.04
N LEU A 55 7.43 -2.99 -1.97
CA LEU A 55 6.51 -4.10 -1.73
C LEU A 55 7.27 -5.43 -1.56
N GLN A 56 8.31 -5.66 -2.37
CA GLN A 56 9.19 -6.83 -2.20
C GLN A 56 9.88 -6.82 -0.84
N GLN A 57 10.36 -5.65 -0.37
CA GLN A 57 10.96 -5.53 0.95
C GLN A 57 9.95 -5.80 2.07
N LEU A 58 8.72 -5.30 1.96
CA LEU A 58 7.64 -5.62 2.91
C LEU A 58 7.34 -7.11 2.96
N CYS A 59 7.40 -7.81 1.82
CA CYS A 59 7.29 -9.27 1.76
C CYS A 59 8.40 -9.96 2.55
N LEU A 60 9.66 -9.55 2.35
CA LEU A 60 10.82 -10.15 3.01
C LEU A 60 10.79 -10.00 4.53
N ILE A 61 10.25 -8.89 5.04
CA ILE A 61 10.13 -8.63 6.48
C ILE A 61 8.80 -9.12 7.07
N GLY A 62 7.94 -9.79 6.29
CA GLY A 62 6.66 -10.35 6.75
C GLY A 62 5.58 -9.31 7.04
N LEU A 63 5.70 -8.10 6.48
CA LEU A 63 4.77 -6.98 6.67
C LEU A 63 3.95 -6.68 5.40
N LEU A 64 3.74 -7.68 4.56
CA LEU A 64 2.99 -7.52 3.32
C LEU A 64 1.54 -7.04 3.59
N SER A 65 0.93 -7.49 4.68
CA SER A 65 -0.43 -7.08 5.08
C SER A 65 -0.55 -5.58 5.43
N THR A 66 0.57 -4.88 5.67
CA THR A 66 0.58 -3.43 5.93
C THR A 66 1.02 -2.62 4.72
N SER A 67 1.11 -3.24 3.53
CA SER A 67 1.43 -2.53 2.30
C SER A 67 0.26 -1.68 1.81
N ALA A 68 0.54 -0.74 0.90
CA ALA A 68 -0.48 0.09 0.28
C ALA A 68 -1.54 -0.78 -0.43
N GLU A 69 -1.10 -1.80 -1.15
CA GLU A 69 -1.92 -2.75 -1.89
C GLU A 69 -2.85 -3.52 -0.96
N ALA A 70 -2.35 -3.99 0.19
CA ALA A 70 -3.18 -4.71 1.16
C ALA A 70 -4.23 -3.77 1.79
N ILE A 71 -3.84 -2.54 2.11
CA ILE A 71 -4.76 -1.51 2.63
C ILE A 71 -5.83 -1.17 1.59
N MET A 72 -5.48 -1.00 0.30
CA MET A 72 -6.43 -0.74 -0.80
C MET A 72 -7.51 -1.83 -0.94
N LEU A 73 -7.21 -3.06 -0.53
CA LEU A 73 -8.17 -4.17 -0.60
C LEU A 73 -9.18 -4.16 0.54
N LYS A 74 -8.95 -3.41 1.62
CA LYS A 74 -9.90 -3.33 2.73
C LYS A 74 -11.26 -2.78 2.24
N PRO A 75 -12.38 -3.34 2.72
CA PRO A 75 -13.71 -2.95 2.28
C PRO A 75 -14.04 -1.48 2.60
N GLU A 76 -13.49 -0.94 3.69
CA GLU A 76 -13.66 0.46 4.09
C GLU A 76 -13.07 1.48 3.10
N TYR A 77 -12.06 1.08 2.31
CA TYR A 77 -11.45 1.94 1.28
C TYR A 77 -11.88 1.57 -0.14
N ALA A 78 -12.80 0.61 -0.29
CA ALA A 78 -13.28 0.15 -1.59
C ALA A 78 -13.85 1.29 -2.44
N GLU A 79 -14.48 2.29 -1.82
CA GLU A 79 -15.05 3.44 -2.53
C GLU A 79 -14.00 4.44 -3.04
N LEU A 80 -12.76 4.38 -2.54
CA LEU A 80 -11.67 5.28 -2.96
C LEU A 80 -10.98 4.82 -4.25
N PHE A 81 -11.16 3.54 -4.61
CA PHE A 81 -10.46 2.88 -5.71
C PHE A 81 -11.43 2.14 -6.62
N THR A 82 -11.08 2.02 -7.88
CA THR A 82 -11.84 1.20 -8.84
C THR A 82 -11.58 -0.28 -8.62
N ASP A 83 -12.52 -1.14 -9.04
CA ASP A 83 -12.32 -2.60 -8.99
C ASP A 83 -11.09 -3.05 -9.77
N ALA A 84 -10.75 -2.37 -10.88
CA ALA A 84 -9.55 -2.65 -11.67
C ALA A 84 -8.27 -2.36 -10.88
N GLU A 85 -8.17 -1.20 -10.21
CA GLU A 85 -7.03 -0.84 -9.37
C GLU A 85 -6.86 -1.83 -8.20
N ARG A 86 -7.97 -2.24 -7.58
CA ARG A 86 -7.98 -3.23 -6.48
C ARG A 86 -7.60 -4.62 -6.99
N GLN A 87 -8.03 -5.00 -8.19
CA GLN A 87 -7.67 -6.28 -8.78
C GLN A 87 -6.15 -6.36 -9.04
N VAL A 88 -5.53 -5.30 -9.57
CA VAL A 88 -4.07 -5.26 -9.76
C VAL A 88 -3.33 -5.31 -8.42
N ALA A 89 -3.80 -4.58 -7.40
CA ALA A 89 -3.25 -4.67 -6.05
C ALA A 89 -3.25 -6.12 -5.52
N ARG A 90 -4.38 -6.82 -5.68
CA ARG A 90 -4.52 -8.23 -5.30
C ARG A 90 -3.56 -9.13 -6.07
N GLU A 91 -3.44 -8.97 -7.38
CA GLU A 91 -2.55 -9.78 -8.22
C GLU A 91 -1.09 -9.63 -7.79
N LYS A 92 -0.64 -8.42 -7.47
CA LYS A 92 0.71 -8.16 -6.94
C LYS A 92 0.95 -8.86 -5.61
N LEU A 93 -0.03 -8.84 -4.71
CA LEU A 93 0.08 -9.51 -3.42
C LEU A 93 0.13 -11.04 -3.60
N ILE A 94 -0.73 -11.60 -4.44
CA ILE A 94 -0.73 -13.04 -4.77
C ILE A 94 0.61 -13.46 -5.39
N ALA A 95 1.17 -12.65 -6.30
CA ALA A 95 2.47 -12.91 -6.90
C ALA A 95 3.62 -12.97 -5.88
N LEU A 96 3.45 -12.33 -4.72
CA LEU A 96 4.39 -12.37 -3.59
C LEU A 96 4.05 -13.46 -2.55
N GLY A 97 3.05 -14.30 -2.82
CA GLY A 97 2.64 -15.38 -1.92
C GLY A 97 1.64 -14.95 -0.84
N TRP A 98 0.94 -13.82 -1.02
CA TRP A 98 -0.17 -13.46 -0.14
C TRP A 98 -1.40 -14.31 -0.44
N ASN A 99 -1.75 -15.18 0.50
CA ASN A 99 -3.04 -15.83 0.51
C ASN A 99 -3.96 -15.02 1.43
N ALA A 100 -4.81 -14.19 0.82
CA ALA A 100 -5.99 -13.69 1.51
C ALA A 100 -6.95 -14.87 1.71
N GLU A 101 -6.77 -15.62 2.79
CA GLU A 101 -7.79 -16.56 3.29
C GLU A 101 -8.95 -15.79 3.93
#